data_AF-A0A544ZDP6-F1
#
_entry.id   AF-A0A544ZDP6-F1
#
_cell.length_a   1.000
_cell.length_b   1.000
_cell.length_c   1.000
_cell.angle_alpha   90.00
_cell.angle_beta   90.00
_cell.angle_gamma   90.00
#
_symmetry.space_group_name_H-M   'P 1'
#
loop_
_entity.id
_entity.type
_entity.pdbx_description
1 polymer ?
#
loop_
_entity_poly.entity_id
_entity_poly.type
_entity_poly.pdbx_seq_one_letter_code
_entity_poly.pdbx_strand_id
1 'polypeptide(L)'
;MPELTADPGVLVPAVAAAGGTAVYIHIDLDVLDPEEFGSLSYPDVAALRDAVRALTARFPLAGLGITEYAPRRAEDQAVLASLVPALLTDATTG
;
A
#
# COMPACT_ATOMS: atom_id res chain seq x y z
N MET A 1 4.41 3.62 -14.78
CA MET A 1 4.30 3.59 -13.30
C MET A 1 4.87 2.26 -12.87
N PRO A 2 5.83 2.20 -11.94
CA PRO A 2 6.30 0.92 -11.43
C PRO A 2 5.12 0.20 -10.78
N GLU A 3 4.87 -1.03 -11.23
CA GLU A 3 3.85 -1.90 -10.65
C GLU A 3 4.36 -2.47 -9.32
N LEU A 4 3.48 -2.65 -8.34
CA LEU A 4 3.80 -3.40 -7.14
C LEU A 4 3.90 -4.88 -7.51
N THR A 5 5.03 -5.27 -8.11
CA THR A 5 5.37 -6.68 -8.29
C THR A 5 5.49 -7.33 -6.91
N ALA A 6 5.36 -8.66 -6.82
CA ALA A 6 5.44 -9.41 -5.56
C ALA A 6 6.72 -9.15 -4.72
N ASP A 7 7.72 -8.45 -5.26
CA ASP A 7 8.87 -7.93 -4.53
C ASP A 7 8.76 -6.41 -4.29
N PRO A 8 8.41 -5.96 -3.07
CA PRO A 8 8.44 -4.55 -2.66
C PRO A 8 9.80 -3.86 -2.86
N GLY A 9 10.90 -4.62 -2.86
CA GLY A 9 12.26 -4.13 -2.95
C GLY A 9 12.58 -3.41 -4.26
N VAL A 10 11.79 -3.63 -5.32
CA VAL A 10 12.01 -2.99 -6.63
C VAL A 10 11.57 -1.53 -6.67
N LEU A 11 10.70 -1.10 -5.74
CA LEU A 11 10.09 0.23 -5.78
C LEU A 11 11.08 1.35 -5.45
N VAL A 12 11.91 1.16 -4.43
CA VAL A 12 12.88 2.18 -3.99
C VAL A 12 13.89 2.51 -5.10
N PRO A 13 14.55 1.53 -5.76
CA PRO A 13 15.40 1.80 -6.91
C PRO A 13 14.67 2.47 -8.07
N ALA A 14 13.43 2.06 -8.36
CA ALA A 14 12.64 2.63 -9.45
C ALA A 14 12.32 4.11 -9.22
N VAL A 15 11.89 4.48 -8.01
CA VAL A 15 11.64 5.88 -7.64
C VAL A 15 12.93 6.70 -7.65
N ALA A 16 14.03 6.14 -7.15
CA ALA A 16 15.35 6.79 -7.18
C ALA A 16 15.82 7.07 -8.62
N ALA A 17 15.69 6.09 -9.51
CA ALA A 17 16.06 6.21 -10.93
C ALA A 17 15.19 7.25 -11.67
N ALA A 18 13.95 7.47 -11.23
CA ALA A 18 13.07 8.51 -11.75
C ALA A 18 13.44 9.93 -11.25
N GLY A 19 14.41 10.07 -10.35
CA GLY A 19 14.82 11.36 -9.78
C GLY A 19 13.86 11.90 -8.73
N GLY A 20 13.00 11.06 -8.17
CA GLY A 20 12.03 11.45 -7.15
C GLY A 20 12.70 11.93 -5.86
N THR A 21 12.24 13.06 -5.33
CA THR A 21 12.73 13.64 -4.06
C THR A 21 11.77 13.47 -2.90
N ALA A 22 10.53 13.06 -3.18
CA ALA A 22 9.47 12.71 -2.24
C ALA A 22 8.50 11.73 -2.93
N VAL A 23 7.68 11.04 -2.15
CA VAL A 23 6.67 10.09 -2.66
C VAL A 23 5.27 10.48 -2.22
N TYR A 24 4.30 10.37 -3.14
CA TYR A 24 2.89 10.28 -2.81
C TYR A 24 2.46 8.83 -3.02
N ILE A 25 1.84 8.22 -2.01
CA ILE A 25 1.42 6.81 -2.06
C ILE A 25 -0.09 6.78 -2.26
N HIS A 26 -0.50 6.18 -3.38
CA HIS A 26 -1.90 5.91 -3.69
C HIS A 26 -2.14 4.42 -3.49
N ILE A 27 -3.06 4.07 -2.61
CA ILE A 27 -3.48 2.70 -2.32
C ILE A 27 -4.92 2.57 -2.79
N ASP A 28 -5.08 1.85 -3.89
CA ASP A 28 -6.38 1.48 -4.38
C ASP A 28 -6.82 0.19 -3.68
N LEU A 29 -7.99 0.21 -3.02
CA LEU A 29 -8.57 -0.96 -2.36
C LEU A 29 -9.46 -1.78 -3.29
N ASP A 30 -9.75 -1.30 -4.50
CA ASP A 30 -10.40 -2.09 -5.55
C ASP A 30 -9.51 -3.31 -5.84
N VAL A 31 -9.99 -4.47 -5.39
CA VAL A 31 -10.18 -5.55 -6.35
C VAL A 31 -11.67 -5.85 -6.41
N LEU A 32 -12.22 -5.85 -7.63
CA LEU A 32 -13.53 -6.44 -7.94
C LEU A 32 -13.70 -7.74 -7.15
N ASP A 33 -14.93 -8.00 -6.67
CA ASP A 33 -15.23 -9.18 -5.88
C ASP A 33 -14.57 -10.42 -6.50
N PRO A 34 -13.63 -11.09 -5.82
CA PRO A 34 -12.97 -12.25 -6.40
C PRO A 34 -13.96 -13.36 -6.76
N GLU A 35 -15.16 -13.39 -6.17
CA GLU A 35 -16.26 -14.29 -6.55
C GLU A 35 -16.92 -13.89 -7.89
N GLU A 36 -16.91 -12.61 -8.27
CA GLU A 36 -17.48 -12.11 -9.54
C GLU A 36 -16.43 -11.87 -10.63
N PHE A 37 -15.17 -11.62 -10.24
CA PHE A 37 -14.06 -11.28 -11.13
C PHE A 37 -12.71 -11.74 -10.57
N GLY A 38 -12.53 -13.06 -10.47
CA GLY A 38 -11.30 -13.70 -9.93
C GLY A 38 -10.01 -13.53 -10.76
N SER A 39 -9.95 -12.55 -11.68
CA SER A 39 -8.73 -12.18 -12.41
C SER A 39 -7.92 -11.09 -11.72
N LEU A 40 -8.37 -10.60 -10.55
CA LEU A 40 -7.67 -9.58 -9.77
C LEU A 40 -7.05 -10.15 -8.50
N SER A 41 -5.86 -9.66 -8.16
CA SER A 41 -5.10 -10.01 -6.97
C SER A 41 -5.29 -8.94 -5.91
N TYR A 42 -5.83 -9.29 -4.74
CA TYR A 42 -5.90 -8.35 -3.60
C TYR A 42 -4.49 -8.11 -3.03
N PRO A 43 -4.20 -6.89 -2.54
CA PRO A 43 -2.92 -6.63 -1.89
C PRO A 43 -2.80 -7.44 -0.60
N ASP A 44 -1.68 -8.16 -0.46
CA ASP A 44 -1.26 -8.67 0.85
C ASP A 44 -0.88 -7.47 1.75
N VAL A 45 -1.60 -7.32 2.86
CA VAL A 45 -1.41 -6.25 3.84
C VAL A 45 0.04 -6.19 4.33
N ALA A 46 0.71 -7.32 4.49
CA ALA A 46 2.11 -7.34 4.92
C ALA A 46 3.05 -6.79 3.84
N ALA A 47 2.88 -7.23 2.59
CA ALA A 47 3.68 -6.75 1.47
C ALA A 47 3.47 -5.24 1.22
N LEU A 48 2.22 -4.77 1.31
CA LEU A 48 1.89 -3.35 1.20
C LEU A 48 2.56 -2.52 2.30
N ARG A 49 2.51 -2.98 3.55
CA ARG A 49 3.21 -2.34 4.67
C ARG A 49 4.70 -2.23 4.40
N ASP A 50 5.33 -3.32 3.99
CA ASP A 50 6.79 -3.37 3.80
C ASP A 50 7.22 -2.47 2.63
N ALA A 51 6.43 -2.40 1.56
CA ALA A 51 6.61 -1.44 0.46
C ALA A 51 6.55 0.02 0.92
N VAL A 52 5.50 0.37 1.67
CA VAL A 52 5.31 1.73 2.20
C VAL A 52 6.50 2.10 3.09
N ARG A 53 6.92 1.22 4.00
CA ARG A 53 8.09 1.44 4.86
C ARG A 53 9.38 1.65 4.07
N ALA A 54 9.65 0.80 3.08
CA ALA A 54 10.85 0.92 2.28
C ALA A 54 10.92 2.28 1.55
N LEU A 55 9.78 2.73 1.00
CA LEU A 55 9.68 4.03 0.35
C LEU A 55 9.85 5.20 1.32
N THR A 56 9.14 5.18 2.45
CA THR A 56 9.18 6.29 3.43
C THR A 56 10.48 6.35 4.21
N ALA A 57 11.22 5.24 4.34
CA ALA A 57 12.57 5.24 4.89
C ALA A 57 13.57 5.96 3.97
N ARG A 58 13.33 5.99 2.66
CA ARG A 58 14.24 6.60 1.67
C ARG A 58 13.83 7.99 1.21
N PHE A 59 12.52 8.24 1.13
CA PHE A 59 11.93 9.45 0.57
C PHE A 59 10.90 10.05 1.55
N PRO A 60 10.87 11.38 1.72
CA PRO A 60 9.78 12.03 2.43
C PRO A 60 8.41 11.66 1.87
N LEU A 61 7.46 11.35 2.74
CA LEU A 61 6.07 11.12 2.37
C LEU A 61 5.37 12.46 2.17
N ALA A 62 5.04 12.81 0.92
CA ALA A 62 4.29 14.01 0.57
C ALA A 62 2.78 13.86 0.84
N GLY A 63 2.29 12.62 0.86
CA GLY A 63 0.90 12.29 1.20
C GLY A 63 0.59 10.82 0.94
N LEU A 64 -0.51 10.35 1.54
CA LEU A 64 -1.04 9.00 1.37
C LEU A 64 -2.54 9.08 1.12
N GLY A 65 -3.00 8.48 0.03
CA GLY A 65 -4.42 8.36 -0.32
C GLY A 65 -4.83 6.89 -0.34
N ILE A 66 -5.94 6.57 0.33
CA ILE A 66 -6.58 5.26 0.27
C ILE A 66 -7.92 5.46 -0.43
N THR A 67 -8.13 4.79 -1.57
CA THR A 67 -9.30 4.96 -2.42
C THR A 67 -10.06 3.66 -2.63
N GLU A 68 -11.26 3.76 -3.20
CA GLU A 68 -12.14 2.62 -3.51
C GLU A 68 -12.52 1.74 -2.31
N TYR A 69 -12.59 2.32 -1.11
CA TYR A 69 -13.16 1.64 0.05
C TYR A 69 -14.69 1.48 -0.13
N ALA A 70 -15.13 0.28 -0.48
CA ALA A 70 -16.54 -0.07 -0.67
C ALA A 70 -16.97 -1.23 0.26
N PRO A 71 -17.10 -0.99 1.58
CA PRO A 71 -17.42 -2.05 2.54
C PRO A 71 -18.81 -2.65 2.29
N ARG A 72 -18.91 -3.97 2.34
CA ARG A 72 -20.17 -4.73 2.24
C ARG A 72 -20.57 -5.37 3.57
N ARG A 73 -19.65 -5.48 4.54
CA ARG A 73 -19.89 -6.04 5.88
C ARG A 73 -19.18 -5.23 6.97
N ALA A 74 -19.59 -5.43 8.22
CA ALA A 74 -18.99 -4.73 9.36
C ALA A 74 -17.51 -5.12 9.56
N GLU A 75 -17.14 -6.34 9.18
CA GLU A 75 -15.78 -6.87 9.25
C GLU A 75 -14.81 -6.12 8.32
N ASP A 76 -15.31 -5.59 7.19
CA ASP A 76 -14.49 -4.82 6.24
C ASP A 76 -13.96 -3.53 6.88
N GLN A 77 -14.74 -2.94 7.77
CA GLN A 77 -14.34 -1.76 8.54
C GLN A 77 -13.24 -2.07 9.54
N ALA A 78 -13.24 -3.26 10.14
CA ALA A 78 -12.18 -3.70 11.04
C ALA A 78 -10.84 -3.88 10.30
N VAL A 79 -10.88 -4.38 9.06
CA VAL A 79 -9.69 -4.49 8.20
C VAL A 79 -9.10 -3.12 7.93
N LEU A 80 -9.90 -2.15 7.46
CA LEU A 80 -9.43 -0.78 7.21
C LEU A 80 -8.87 -0.13 8.48
N ALA A 81 -9.55 -0.30 9.61
CA ALA A 81 -9.12 0.23 10.90
C ALA A 81 -7.76 -0.35 11.35
N SER A 82 -7.42 -1.56 10.94
CA SER A 82 -6.10 -2.17 11.20
C SER A 82 -5.02 -1.76 10.21
N LEU A 83 -5.39 -1.51 8.95
CA LEU A 83 -4.48 -1.19 7.86
C LEU A 83 -3.85 0.20 8.04
N VAL A 84 -4.65 1.21 8.36
CA VAL A 84 -4.17 2.60 8.48
C VAL A 84 -3.06 2.75 9.53
N PRO A 85 -3.20 2.23 10.76
CA PRO A 85 -2.10 2.20 11.72
C PRO A 85 -0.90 1.41 11.21
N ALA A 86 -1.11 0.23 10.61
CA ALA A 86 -0.01 -0.59 10.11
C ALA A 86 0.87 0.14 9.08
N LEU A 87 0.27 0.99 8.23
CA LEU A 87 0.96 1.78 7.21
C LEU A 87 1.68 3.01 7.76
N LEU A 88 1.15 3.62 8.82
CA LEU A 88 1.63 4.92 9.33
C LEU A 88 2.48 4.84 10.58
N THR A 89 2.47 3.71 11.29
CA THR A 89 3.28 3.55 12.50
C THR A 89 4.68 3.12 12.11
N ASP A 90 5.73 3.78 12.59
CA ASP A 90 7.10 3.27 12.43
C ASP A 90 7.24 1.90 13.10
N ALA A 91 8.06 1.01 12.54
CA ALA A 91 8.35 -0.30 13.15
C ALA A 91 9.22 -0.17 14.40
N THR A 92 9.35 1.05 14.94
CA THR A 92 10.26 1.37 16.01
C THR A 92 9.46 1.62 17.27
N THR A 93 9.10 0.54 17.97
CA THR A 93 9.31 0.40 19.41
C THR A 93 9.17 -1.09 19.76
N GLY A 94 10.31 -1.77 19.96
CA GLY A 94 10.39 -3.09 20.59
C GLY A 94 10.64 -4.24 19.63
#